data_AF-A0A944JA05-F1
#
_entry.id   AF-A0A944JA05-F1
#
_cell.length_a   1.000
_cell.length_b   1.000
_cell.length_c   1.000
_cell.angle_alpha   90.00
_cell.angle_beta   90.00
_cell.angle_gamma   90.00
#
_symmetry.space_group_name_H-M   'P 1'
#
loop_
_entity.id
_entity.type
_entity.pdbx_description
1 polymer ?
#
loop_
_entity_poly.entity_id
_entity_poly.type
_entity_poly.pdbx_seq_one_letter_code
_entity_poly.pdbx_strand_id
1 'polypeptide(L)'
;MTHLSARDLHRMITQVTPHMSDDDTLPLLNAIHLEARNHDLTAVATDRFTFGVARTSITEADRWTAVVPAEDLPTITAWLKAADTTTISITAHGPDDEDDNSTLTLNGNGASLRIAYPAGHYGRFPNWRNLLRSALDGEPQAVPLSGVTTEYLKRWEHADKVLAFFQTGPRKPIVFLEDSGEFIGMQMPTTTAHTTRTQLTDRWTSTLTRFAYFEGEGYNLDIQWADKQGDPWEYTGRDNHMGEPLMRLVGIDDDDHTLGSLIAIFGPISAIN
;
A
#
# COMPACT_ATOMS: atom_id res chain seq x y z
N MET A 1 -1.60 -35.58 2.83
CA MET A 1 -2.29 -34.93 1.69
C MET A 1 -3.06 -33.73 2.20
N THR A 2 -3.21 -32.66 1.42
CA THR A 2 -3.88 -31.42 1.86
C THR A 2 -5.08 -31.09 0.97
N HIS A 3 -6.22 -30.73 1.56
CA HIS A 3 -7.46 -30.43 0.83
C HIS A 3 -7.95 -28.99 1.02
N LEU A 4 -8.32 -28.34 -0.10
CA LEU A 4 -8.85 -26.98 -0.17
C LEU A 4 -9.65 -26.74 -1.46
N SER A 5 -10.34 -25.61 -1.57
CA SER A 5 -10.99 -25.21 -2.82
C SER A 5 -9.97 -24.76 -3.88
N ALA A 6 -10.17 -25.14 -5.15
CA ALA A 6 -9.38 -24.61 -6.27
C ALA A 6 -9.43 -23.07 -6.33
N ARG A 7 -10.60 -22.49 -6.01
CA ARG A 7 -10.80 -21.04 -5.95
C ARG A 7 -9.90 -20.36 -4.93
N ASP A 8 -9.72 -20.97 -3.75
CA ASP A 8 -8.88 -20.40 -2.69
C ASP A 8 -7.41 -20.43 -3.08
N LEU A 9 -6.93 -21.55 -3.65
CA LEU A 9 -5.56 -21.61 -4.17
C LEU A 9 -5.32 -20.58 -5.29
N HIS A 10 -6.28 -20.45 -6.20
CA HIS A 10 -6.21 -19.47 -7.28
C HIS A 10 -6.18 -18.03 -6.75
N ARG A 11 -7.02 -17.71 -5.75
CA ARG A 11 -7.01 -16.41 -5.06
C ARG A 11 -5.63 -16.16 -4.44
N MET A 12 -5.12 -17.11 -3.65
CA MET A 12 -3.83 -16.97 -2.97
C MET A 12 -2.68 -16.72 -3.95
N ILE A 13 -2.61 -17.49 -5.05
CA ILE A 13 -1.61 -17.29 -6.10
C ILE A 13 -1.76 -15.89 -6.71
N THR A 14 -2.98 -15.49 -7.09
CA THR A 14 -3.25 -14.18 -7.69
C THR A 14 -2.82 -13.03 -6.77
N GLN A 15 -3.07 -13.15 -5.47
CA GLN A 15 -2.71 -12.14 -4.46
C GLN A 15 -1.18 -11.99 -4.30
N VAL A 16 -0.41 -13.08 -4.39
CA VAL A 16 1.04 -13.02 -4.09
C VAL A 16 1.92 -12.90 -5.34
N THR A 17 1.48 -13.36 -6.52
CA THR A 17 2.27 -13.28 -7.76
C THR A 17 2.85 -11.90 -8.05
N PRO A 18 2.13 -10.77 -7.88
CA PRO A 18 2.67 -9.45 -8.14
C PRO A 18 3.90 -9.08 -7.29
N HIS A 19 4.15 -9.80 -6.19
CA HIS A 19 5.27 -9.58 -5.29
C HIS A 19 6.50 -10.42 -5.63
N MET A 20 6.46 -11.25 -6.67
CA MET A 20 7.62 -11.99 -7.16
C MET A 20 8.65 -11.06 -7.80
N SER A 21 9.90 -11.49 -7.78
CA SER A 21 11.00 -10.80 -8.45
C SER A 21 11.09 -11.24 -9.91
N ASP A 22 11.21 -10.28 -10.83
CA ASP A 22 11.56 -10.54 -12.23
C ASP A 22 13.09 -10.72 -12.43
N ASP A 23 13.86 -10.63 -11.35
CA ASP A 23 15.32 -10.82 -11.35
C ASP A 23 15.69 -12.32 -11.28
N ASP A 24 16.08 -12.87 -12.42
CA ASP A 24 16.50 -14.27 -12.57
C ASP A 24 17.83 -14.61 -11.88
N THR A 25 18.57 -13.62 -11.34
CA THR A 25 19.78 -13.89 -10.56
C THR A 25 19.46 -14.43 -9.16
N LEU A 26 18.21 -14.30 -8.71
CA LEU A 26 17.71 -14.84 -7.45
C LEU A 26 16.47 -15.72 -7.70
N PRO A 27 16.64 -16.95 -8.23
CA PRO A 27 15.52 -17.81 -8.63
C PRO A 27 14.49 -18.06 -7.53
N LEU A 28 14.93 -18.09 -6.28
CA LEU A 28 14.08 -18.25 -5.10
C LEU A 28 13.03 -17.15 -4.94
N LEU A 29 13.30 -15.94 -5.47
CA LEU A 29 12.38 -14.80 -5.46
C LEU A 29 11.51 -14.75 -6.72
N ASN A 30 11.89 -15.48 -7.77
CA ASN A 30 11.10 -15.69 -8.98
C ASN A 30 10.20 -16.93 -8.84
N ALA A 31 9.63 -17.11 -7.65
CA ALA A 31 8.69 -18.19 -7.36
C ALA A 31 7.77 -17.86 -6.18
N ILE A 32 6.66 -18.60 -6.07
CA ILE A 32 5.81 -18.61 -4.87
C ILE A 32 6.25 -19.74 -3.96
N HIS A 33 6.49 -19.42 -2.69
CA HIS A 33 6.71 -20.41 -1.65
C HIS A 33 5.36 -20.84 -1.05
N LEU A 34 5.05 -22.13 -1.14
CA LEU A 34 3.89 -22.74 -0.49
C LEU A 34 4.33 -23.45 0.79
N GLU A 35 3.59 -23.26 1.88
CA GLU A 35 3.80 -23.98 3.12
C GLU A 35 2.46 -24.41 3.74
N ALA A 36 2.31 -25.71 3.99
CA ALA A 36 1.21 -26.25 4.78
C ALA A 36 1.67 -26.53 6.21
N ARG A 37 1.02 -25.89 7.18
CA ARG A 37 1.33 -26.03 8.61
C ARG A 37 0.17 -25.58 9.47
N ASN A 38 -0.08 -26.28 10.58
CA ASN A 38 -1.08 -25.88 11.60
C ASN A 38 -2.49 -25.65 11.01
N HIS A 39 -2.94 -26.50 10.07
CA HIS A 39 -4.23 -26.34 9.38
C HIS A 39 -4.36 -25.11 8.47
N ASP A 40 -3.26 -24.42 8.17
CA ASP A 40 -3.23 -23.36 7.17
C ASP A 40 -2.31 -23.76 6.01
N LEU A 41 -2.75 -23.48 4.79
CA LEU A 41 -1.87 -23.34 3.64
C LEU A 41 -1.53 -21.87 3.50
N THR A 42 -0.25 -21.57 3.34
CA THR A 42 0.26 -20.21 3.11
C THR A 42 0.98 -20.15 1.78
N ALA A 43 0.70 -19.12 0.99
CA ALA A 43 1.46 -18.74 -0.20
C ALA A 43 2.23 -17.46 0.10
N VAL A 44 3.51 -17.41 -0.28
CA VAL A 44 4.40 -16.29 0.01
C VAL A 44 5.23 -15.92 -1.22
N ALA A 45 5.34 -14.64 -1.52
CA ALA A 45 6.23 -14.12 -2.57
C ALA A 45 6.84 -12.78 -2.15
N THR A 46 8.04 -12.48 -2.67
CA THR A 46 8.75 -11.23 -2.37
C THR A 46 9.83 -10.92 -3.40
N ASP A 47 10.08 -9.64 -3.63
CA ASP A 47 11.13 -9.11 -4.50
C ASP A 47 12.15 -8.25 -3.73
N ARG A 48 12.22 -8.43 -2.41
CA ARG A 48 12.98 -7.63 -1.41
C ARG A 48 12.39 -6.25 -1.09
N PHE A 49 11.55 -5.69 -1.96
CA PHE A 49 10.93 -4.38 -1.74
C PHE A 49 9.47 -4.47 -1.33
N THR A 50 8.78 -5.48 -1.85
CA THR A 50 7.44 -5.86 -1.46
C THR A 50 7.40 -7.32 -1.04
N PHE A 51 6.41 -7.65 -0.23
CA PHE A 51 6.24 -8.97 0.33
C PHE A 51 4.74 -9.22 0.47
N GLY A 52 4.25 -10.33 -0.05
CA GLY A 52 2.84 -10.72 0.01
C GLY A 52 2.68 -12.11 0.61
N VAL A 53 1.70 -12.26 1.51
CA VAL A 53 1.32 -13.53 2.11
C VAL A 53 -0.17 -13.67 2.02
N ALA A 54 -0.61 -14.75 1.37
CA ALA A 54 -1.99 -15.18 1.39
C ALA A 54 -2.08 -16.49 2.17
N ARG A 55 -3.19 -16.71 2.88
CA ARG A 55 -3.48 -17.97 3.57
C ARG A 55 -4.92 -18.42 3.35
N THR A 56 -5.12 -19.71 3.52
CA THR A 56 -6.44 -20.31 3.65
C THR A 56 -6.37 -21.50 4.60
N SER A 57 -7.48 -21.79 5.26
CA SER A 57 -7.60 -22.98 6.09
C SER A 57 -7.69 -24.23 5.22
N ILE A 58 -7.09 -25.32 5.70
CA ILE A 58 -7.05 -26.60 4.99
C ILE A 58 -7.54 -27.75 5.87
N THR A 59 -8.13 -28.74 5.21
CA THR A 59 -8.47 -30.03 5.82
C THR A 59 -7.31 -31.00 5.60
N GLU A 60 -6.92 -31.70 6.66
CA GLU A 60 -5.76 -32.62 6.72
C GLU A 60 -4.41 -31.93 6.49
N ALA A 61 -3.49 -32.08 7.45
CA ALA A 61 -2.26 -31.30 7.50
C ALA A 61 -1.06 -32.21 7.75
N ASP A 62 -0.45 -32.70 6.68
CA ASP A 62 0.97 -33.03 6.73
C ASP A 62 1.77 -31.73 6.62
N ARG A 63 2.86 -31.61 7.38
CA ARG A 63 3.74 -30.44 7.27
C ARG A 63 4.59 -30.60 6.02
N TRP A 64 4.42 -29.69 5.05
CA TRP A 64 5.22 -29.68 3.83
C TRP A 64 5.46 -28.26 3.33
N THR A 65 6.45 -28.14 2.45
CA THR A 65 6.76 -26.92 1.71
C THR A 65 6.92 -27.27 0.23
N ALA A 66 6.48 -26.38 -0.64
CA ALA A 66 6.70 -26.50 -2.07
C ALA A 66 7.05 -25.15 -2.70
N VAL A 67 7.51 -25.19 -3.94
CA VAL A 67 7.78 -24.01 -4.76
C VAL A 67 6.87 -24.07 -5.98
N VAL A 68 6.33 -22.93 -6.38
CA VAL A 68 5.66 -22.74 -7.66
C VAL A 68 6.53 -21.81 -8.50
N PRO A 69 7.29 -22.34 -9.47
CA PRO A 69 8.07 -21.54 -10.41
C PRO A 69 7.20 -20.57 -11.21
N ALA A 70 7.74 -19.41 -11.57
CA ALA A 70 7.03 -18.44 -12.39
C ALA A 70 6.60 -18.99 -13.77
N GLU A 71 7.45 -19.82 -14.37
CA GLU A 71 7.19 -20.45 -15.67
C GLU A 71 5.95 -21.36 -15.66
N ASP A 72 5.61 -21.94 -14.51
CA ASP A 72 4.45 -22.82 -14.33
C ASP A 72 3.17 -22.06 -13.95
N LEU A 73 3.27 -20.80 -13.51
CA LEU A 73 2.11 -20.02 -13.05
C LEU A 73 0.99 -19.92 -14.09
N PRO A 74 1.24 -19.68 -15.39
CA PRO A 74 0.17 -19.63 -16.38
C PRO A 74 -0.60 -20.96 -16.47
N THR A 75 0.12 -22.08 -16.44
CA THR A 75 -0.45 -23.43 -16.51
C THR A 75 -1.28 -23.75 -15.25
N ILE A 76 -0.72 -23.48 -14.07
CA ILE A 76 -1.40 -23.71 -12.78
C ILE A 76 -2.65 -22.83 -12.69
N THR A 77 -2.55 -21.56 -13.03
CA THR A 77 -3.67 -20.61 -12.99
C THR A 77 -4.79 -21.05 -13.93
N ALA A 78 -4.45 -21.48 -15.15
CA ALA A 78 -5.44 -21.98 -16.11
C ALA A 78 -6.12 -23.26 -15.61
N TRP A 79 -5.36 -24.20 -15.03
CA TRP A 79 -5.89 -25.43 -14.46
C TRP A 79 -6.84 -25.16 -13.28
N LEU A 80 -6.44 -24.26 -12.37
CA LEU A 80 -7.27 -23.89 -11.21
C LEU A 80 -8.57 -23.21 -11.61
N LYS A 81 -8.54 -22.33 -12.63
CA LYS A 81 -9.76 -21.72 -13.19
C LYS A 81 -10.69 -22.78 -13.80
N ALA A 82 -10.15 -23.81 -14.44
CA ALA A 82 -10.96 -24.91 -14.96
C ALA A 82 -11.54 -25.80 -13.85
N ALA A 83 -10.94 -25.81 -12.66
CA ALA A 83 -11.36 -26.59 -11.50
C ALA A 83 -12.12 -25.76 -10.42
N ASP A 84 -12.51 -24.51 -10.71
CA ASP A 84 -12.92 -23.46 -9.75
C ASP A 84 -13.99 -23.84 -8.71
N THR A 85 -14.84 -24.84 -9.00
CA THR A 85 -15.90 -25.32 -8.10
C THR A 85 -15.54 -26.58 -7.31
N THR A 86 -14.32 -27.10 -7.48
CA THR A 86 -13.91 -28.41 -6.95
C THR A 86 -12.94 -28.27 -5.79
N THR A 87 -13.12 -29.10 -4.77
CA THR A 87 -12.07 -29.35 -3.77
C THR A 87 -10.93 -30.11 -4.42
N ILE A 88 -9.73 -29.56 -4.34
CA ILE A 88 -8.51 -30.18 -4.87
C ILE A 88 -7.69 -30.80 -3.74
N SER A 89 -6.88 -31.78 -4.07
CA SER A 89 -5.84 -32.29 -3.19
C SER A 89 -4.46 -31.88 -3.66
N ILE A 90 -3.62 -31.46 -2.71
CA ILE A 90 -2.23 -31.10 -2.93
C ILE A 90 -1.34 -32.16 -2.29
N THR A 91 -0.38 -32.65 -3.07
CA THR A 91 0.71 -33.50 -2.56
C THR A 91 2.05 -32.92 -2.99
N ALA A 92 2.90 -32.61 -2.02
CA ALA A 92 4.27 -32.17 -2.24
C ALA A 92 5.23 -33.30 -1.88
N HIS A 93 6.15 -33.62 -2.78
CA HIS A 93 7.23 -34.57 -2.57
C HIS A 93 8.54 -33.82 -2.62
N GLY A 94 9.42 -34.07 -1.64
CA GLY A 94 10.79 -33.57 -1.65
C GLY A 94 11.61 -34.18 -2.79
N PRO A 95 12.89 -33.79 -2.94
CA PRO A 95 13.77 -34.41 -3.91
C PRO A 95 13.89 -35.92 -3.63
N ASP A 96 13.82 -36.73 -4.68
CA ASP A 96 14.08 -38.17 -4.60
C ASP A 96 15.60 -38.41 -4.69
N ASP A 97 16.10 -39.50 -4.10
CA ASP A 97 17.56 -39.78 -4.07
C ASP A 97 18.20 -39.93 -5.47
N GLU A 98 17.39 -40.17 -6.52
CA GLU A 98 17.83 -40.32 -7.91
C GLU A 98 17.67 -39.05 -8.76
N ASP A 99 16.81 -38.11 -8.35
CA ASP A 99 16.47 -36.91 -9.12
C ASP A 99 16.26 -35.74 -8.15
N ASP A 100 17.14 -34.73 -8.17
CA ASP A 100 17.15 -33.56 -7.25
C ASP A 100 15.92 -32.62 -7.43
N ASN A 101 14.88 -33.15 -8.06
CA ASN A 101 13.61 -32.51 -8.37
C ASN A 101 12.58 -32.82 -7.30
N SER A 102 12.00 -31.77 -6.73
CA SER A 102 10.76 -31.89 -5.97
C SER A 102 9.55 -31.87 -6.89
N THR A 103 8.45 -32.44 -6.44
CA THR A 103 7.20 -32.48 -7.20
C THR A 103 6.04 -31.89 -6.40
N LEU A 104 5.27 -30.99 -7.03
CA LEU A 104 3.96 -30.54 -6.57
C LEU A 104 2.87 -31.15 -7.46
N THR A 105 1.94 -31.90 -6.88
CA THR A 105 0.81 -32.49 -7.61
C THR A 105 -0.51 -31.90 -7.10
N LEU A 106 -1.31 -31.39 -8.03
CA LEU A 106 -2.68 -30.92 -7.80
C LEU A 106 -3.65 -31.92 -8.44
N ASN A 107 -4.58 -32.47 -7.66
CA ASN A 107 -5.60 -33.38 -8.16
C ASN A 107 -6.99 -32.78 -7.97
N GLY A 108 -7.83 -32.84 -9.01
CA GLY A 108 -9.18 -32.31 -8.97
C GLY A 108 -9.88 -32.43 -10.33
N ASN A 109 -11.21 -32.41 -10.33
CA ASN A 109 -12.02 -32.42 -11.55
C ASN A 109 -11.68 -33.58 -12.52
N GLY A 110 -11.35 -34.76 -11.99
CA GLY A 110 -10.97 -35.94 -12.79
C GLY A 110 -9.62 -35.83 -13.50
N ALA A 111 -8.82 -34.80 -13.22
CA ALA A 111 -7.49 -34.58 -13.79
C ALA A 111 -6.43 -34.35 -12.69
N SER A 112 -5.17 -34.46 -13.08
CA SER A 112 -4.01 -34.19 -12.24
C SER A 112 -3.04 -33.28 -12.97
N LEU A 113 -2.54 -32.24 -12.29
CA LEU A 113 -1.45 -31.40 -12.75
C LEU A 113 -0.23 -31.67 -11.89
N ARG A 114 0.85 -32.11 -12.52
CA ARG A 114 2.14 -32.38 -11.87
C ARG A 114 3.16 -31.35 -12.31
N ILE A 115 3.76 -30.67 -11.34
CA ILE A 115 4.83 -29.69 -11.51
C ILE A 115 6.10 -30.28 -10.89
N ALA A 116 7.17 -30.38 -11.65
CA ALA A 116 8.48 -30.81 -11.17
C ALA A 116 9.44 -29.63 -11.21
N TYR A 117 10.20 -29.43 -10.14
CA TYR A 117 11.13 -28.31 -10.05
C TYR A 117 12.42 -28.70 -9.31
N PRO A 118 13.59 -28.19 -9.73
CA PRO A 118 14.88 -28.53 -9.12
C PRO A 118 15.00 -27.86 -7.75
N ALA A 119 14.90 -28.63 -6.66
CA ALA A 119 14.84 -28.08 -5.30
C ALA A 119 16.10 -27.29 -4.93
N GLY A 120 17.26 -27.79 -5.35
CA GLY A 120 18.55 -27.13 -5.16
C GLY A 120 18.66 -25.74 -5.82
N HIS A 121 17.89 -25.48 -6.89
CA HIS A 121 17.91 -24.20 -7.61
C HIS A 121 17.27 -23.05 -6.81
N TYR A 122 16.20 -23.33 -6.06
CA TYR A 122 15.47 -22.34 -5.27
C TYR A 122 16.03 -22.18 -3.85
N GLY A 123 16.84 -23.13 -3.38
CA GLY A 123 17.48 -23.05 -2.07
C GLY A 123 16.49 -22.84 -0.92
N ARG A 124 16.89 -22.04 0.08
CA ARG A 124 16.06 -21.77 1.26
C ARG A 124 15.37 -20.42 1.15
N PHE A 125 14.05 -20.43 1.15
CA PHE A 125 13.25 -19.20 1.20
C PHE A 125 13.55 -18.37 2.46
N PRO A 126 13.50 -17.02 2.40
CA PRO A 126 13.75 -16.17 3.56
C PRO A 126 12.87 -16.53 4.75
N ASN A 127 13.34 -16.25 5.97
CA ASN A 127 12.57 -16.47 7.19
C ASN A 127 11.46 -15.42 7.33
N TRP A 128 10.45 -15.56 6.48
CA TRP A 128 9.38 -14.62 6.26
C TRP A 128 8.53 -14.38 7.51
N ARG A 129 8.35 -15.41 8.35
CA ARG A 129 7.61 -15.29 9.62
C ARG A 129 8.29 -14.34 10.59
N ASN A 130 9.62 -14.38 10.66
CA ASN A 130 10.36 -13.47 11.53
C ASN A 130 10.30 -12.03 11.00
N LEU A 131 10.36 -11.85 9.69
CA LEU A 131 10.19 -10.53 9.06
C LEU A 131 8.81 -9.95 9.38
N LEU A 132 7.76 -10.74 9.16
CA LEU A 132 6.39 -10.32 9.40
C LEU A 132 6.11 -10.05 10.89
N ARG A 133 6.54 -10.97 11.78
CA ARG A 133 6.43 -10.78 13.23
C ARG A 133 7.14 -9.50 13.69
N SER A 134 8.34 -9.23 13.18
CA SER A 134 9.06 -8.00 13.54
C SER A 134 8.31 -6.72 13.12
N ALA A 135 7.50 -6.78 12.07
CA ALA A 135 6.68 -5.66 11.63
C ALA A 135 5.39 -5.52 12.46
N LEU A 136 4.78 -6.65 12.83
CA LEU A 136 3.52 -6.71 13.59
C LEU A 136 3.71 -6.40 15.09
N ASP A 137 4.82 -6.84 15.70
CA ASP A 137 5.08 -6.66 17.14
C ASP A 137 5.49 -5.22 17.48
N GLY A 138 5.80 -4.39 16.47
CA GLY A 138 6.17 -2.99 16.68
C GLY A 138 4.95 -2.11 16.93
N GLU A 139 5.03 -1.24 17.94
CA GLU A 139 3.99 -0.23 18.14
C GLU A 139 3.99 0.78 16.99
N PRO A 140 2.82 1.08 16.39
CA PRO A 140 2.71 2.13 15.38
C PRO A 140 3.19 3.48 15.93
N GLN A 141 3.99 4.19 15.13
CA GLN A 141 4.49 5.51 15.48
C GLN A 141 3.90 6.56 14.55
N ALA A 142 3.85 7.82 14.99
CA ALA A 142 3.52 8.92 14.11
C ALA A 142 4.59 9.05 13.02
N VAL A 143 4.24 8.69 11.78
CA VAL A 143 5.10 8.86 10.61
C VAL A 143 4.63 10.08 9.83
N PRO A 144 5.24 11.27 10.02
CA PRO A 144 4.75 12.51 9.43
C PRO A 144 4.89 12.56 7.89
N LEU A 145 5.79 11.74 7.34
CA LEU A 145 6.02 11.57 5.92
C LEU A 145 6.59 10.18 5.65
N SER A 146 6.03 9.48 4.67
CA SER A 146 6.53 8.21 4.14
C SER A 146 6.42 8.23 2.63
N GLY A 147 7.45 7.76 1.93
CA GLY A 147 7.48 7.67 0.48
C GLY A 147 7.24 6.24 0.01
N VAL A 148 6.63 6.09 -1.16
CA VAL A 148 6.38 4.79 -1.80
C VAL A 148 6.76 4.87 -3.27
N THR A 149 7.30 3.78 -3.82
CA THR A 149 7.44 3.62 -5.27
C THR A 149 6.06 3.33 -5.86
N THR A 150 5.61 4.15 -6.81
CA THR A 150 4.26 4.04 -7.40
C THR A 150 4.07 2.76 -8.19
N GLU A 151 5.13 2.22 -8.80
CA GLU A 151 5.11 0.92 -9.47
C GLU A 151 4.63 -0.21 -8.53
N TYR A 152 5.07 -0.18 -7.27
CA TYR A 152 4.64 -1.16 -6.28
C TYR A 152 3.21 -0.97 -5.80
N LEU A 153 2.64 0.25 -5.94
CA LEU A 153 1.25 0.48 -5.54
C LEU A 153 0.27 -0.33 -6.38
N LYS A 154 0.57 -0.56 -7.67
CA LYS A 154 -0.27 -1.37 -8.54
C LYS A 154 -0.41 -2.81 -8.05
N ARG A 155 0.62 -3.36 -7.41
CA ARG A 155 0.64 -4.76 -6.96
C ARG A 155 -0.47 -5.07 -5.95
N TRP A 156 -0.87 -4.07 -5.18
CA TRP A 156 -1.93 -4.20 -4.18
C TRP A 156 -3.34 -4.28 -4.79
N GLU A 157 -3.52 -4.04 -6.09
CA GLU A 157 -4.82 -4.18 -6.77
C GLU A 157 -5.36 -5.63 -6.74
N HIS A 158 -4.45 -6.59 -6.58
CA HIS A 158 -4.77 -8.01 -6.51
C HIS A 158 -4.94 -8.53 -5.09
N ALA A 159 -4.58 -7.75 -4.07
CA ALA A 159 -4.67 -8.14 -2.67
C ALA A 159 -6.13 -8.14 -2.19
N ASP A 160 -6.77 -6.96 -2.20
CA ASP A 160 -8.21 -6.77 -1.96
C ASP A 160 -8.62 -5.35 -2.44
N LYS A 161 -9.93 -5.08 -2.46
CA LYS A 161 -10.50 -3.75 -2.76
C LYS A 161 -10.19 -2.71 -1.68
N VAL A 162 -10.06 -3.14 -0.42
CA VAL A 162 -9.80 -2.27 0.72
C VAL A 162 -8.71 -2.91 1.56
N LEU A 163 -7.69 -2.13 1.89
CA LEU A 163 -6.61 -2.55 2.77
C LEU A 163 -6.46 -1.55 3.91
N ALA A 164 -6.46 -2.05 5.13
CA ALA A 164 -5.97 -1.29 6.27
C ALA A 164 -4.43 -1.23 6.17
N PHE A 165 -3.82 -0.13 6.62
CA PHE A 165 -2.36 -0.03 6.65
C PHE A 165 -1.85 0.69 7.90
N PHE A 166 -0.63 0.35 8.30
CA PHE A 166 0.09 1.05 9.35
C PHE A 166 1.60 0.97 9.12
N GLN A 167 2.35 1.77 9.88
CA GLN A 167 3.81 1.80 9.84
C GLN A 167 4.37 2.03 11.24
N THR A 168 5.43 1.30 11.60
CA THR A 168 6.06 1.37 12.94
C THR A 168 7.22 2.35 13.01
N GLY A 169 7.50 3.06 11.92
CA GLY A 169 8.48 4.15 11.85
C GLY A 169 8.92 4.47 10.42
N PRO A 170 9.57 5.62 10.16
CA PRO A 170 9.81 6.14 8.80
C PRO A 170 10.63 5.24 7.86
N ARG A 171 11.41 4.30 8.41
CA ARG A 171 12.25 3.35 7.64
C ARG A 171 11.82 1.90 7.82
N LYS A 172 10.68 1.68 8.47
CA LYS A 172 10.07 0.38 8.65
C LYS A 172 9.08 0.14 7.51
N PRO A 173 8.85 -1.12 7.11
CA PRO A 173 7.87 -1.43 6.08
C PRO A 173 6.49 -0.87 6.45
N ILE A 174 5.77 -0.42 5.43
CA ILE A 174 4.33 -0.18 5.51
C ILE A 174 3.67 -1.56 5.44
N VAL A 175 2.84 -1.87 6.43
CA VAL A 175 2.10 -3.14 6.50
C VAL A 175 0.71 -2.92 5.92
N PHE A 176 0.26 -3.80 5.05
CA PHE A 176 -1.09 -3.83 4.47
C PHE A 176 -1.84 -5.06 4.96
N LEU A 177 -3.09 -4.89 5.37
CA LEU A 177 -3.93 -5.93 5.93
C LEU A 177 -5.28 -5.96 5.22
N GLU A 178 -5.72 -7.15 4.86
CA GLU A 178 -7.11 -7.41 4.47
C GLU A 178 -7.96 -7.64 5.73
N ASP A 179 -9.21 -7.17 5.72
CA ASP A 179 -10.13 -7.28 6.87
C ASP A 179 -10.44 -8.73 7.27
N SER A 180 -10.44 -9.68 6.33
CA SER A 180 -10.68 -11.10 6.59
C SER A 180 -9.52 -11.77 7.35
N GLY A 181 -8.33 -11.16 7.30
CA GLY A 181 -7.08 -11.75 7.79
C GLY A 181 -6.57 -12.91 6.92
N GLU A 182 -7.04 -13.07 5.68
CA GLU A 182 -6.52 -14.05 4.71
C GLU A 182 -5.29 -13.52 3.95
N PHE A 183 -5.11 -12.20 3.84
CA PHE A 183 -3.94 -11.58 3.22
C PHE A 183 -3.22 -10.58 4.13
N ILE A 184 -1.88 -10.58 4.05
CA ILE A 184 -1.01 -9.56 4.64
C ILE A 184 0.16 -9.25 3.71
N GLY A 185 0.42 -7.95 3.56
CA GLY A 185 1.47 -7.41 2.71
C GLY A 185 2.43 -6.51 3.46
N MET A 186 3.64 -6.34 2.92
CA MET A 186 4.58 -5.31 3.36
C MET A 186 5.21 -4.61 2.14
N GLN A 187 5.42 -3.30 2.26
CA GLN A 187 6.19 -2.50 1.31
C GLN A 187 7.28 -1.71 2.01
N MET A 188 8.51 -1.80 1.51
CA MET A 188 9.59 -0.92 1.96
C MET A 188 9.31 0.53 1.52
N PRO A 189 9.38 1.50 2.45
CA PRO A 189 9.26 2.90 2.08
C PRO A 189 10.49 3.35 1.30
N THR A 190 10.32 4.35 0.44
CA THR A 190 11.45 5.04 -0.17
C THR A 190 12.08 5.98 0.84
N THR A 191 13.41 6.15 0.76
CA THR A 191 14.13 7.05 1.65
C THR A 191 13.84 8.50 1.26
N THR A 192 13.04 9.20 2.05
CA THR A 192 12.79 10.65 1.90
C THR A 192 13.83 11.51 2.62
N ALA A 193 15.07 11.01 2.79
CA ALA A 193 16.08 11.58 3.68
C ALA A 193 16.44 13.06 3.40
N HIS A 194 16.08 13.58 2.22
CA HIS A 194 16.38 14.93 1.78
C HIS A 194 15.13 15.80 1.57
N THR A 195 13.94 15.33 1.95
CA THR A 195 12.70 16.07 1.70
C THR A 195 11.77 16.01 2.91
N THR A 196 11.45 17.17 3.47
CA THR A 196 10.47 17.32 4.55
C THR A 196 9.05 17.47 4.00
N ARG A 197 8.03 17.25 4.84
CA ARG A 197 6.62 17.49 4.47
C ARG A 197 6.44 18.94 4.00
N THR A 198 6.99 19.90 4.75
CA THR A 198 6.96 21.33 4.42
C THR A 198 7.46 21.56 3.00
N GLN A 199 8.66 21.09 2.66
CA GLN A 199 9.24 21.26 1.32
C GLN A 199 8.37 20.69 0.18
N LEU A 200 7.67 19.57 0.42
CA LEU A 200 6.74 18.99 -0.56
C LEU A 200 5.44 19.80 -0.70
N THR A 201 4.98 20.40 0.38
CA THR A 201 3.73 21.14 0.42
C THR A 201 3.88 22.62 0.09
N ASP A 202 5.06 23.24 0.24
CA ASP A 202 5.24 24.70 0.15
C ASP A 202 4.68 25.30 -1.15
N ARG A 203 4.97 24.66 -2.30
CA ARG A 203 4.43 25.11 -3.60
C ARG A 203 2.92 24.93 -3.72
N TRP A 204 2.38 23.92 -3.08
CA TRP A 204 0.93 23.71 -3.03
C TRP A 204 0.28 24.73 -2.10
N THR A 205 0.85 24.97 -0.92
CA THR A 205 0.41 26.03 -0.01
C THR A 205 0.40 27.36 -0.74
N SER A 206 1.47 27.75 -1.43
CA SER A 206 1.47 29.03 -2.18
C SER A 206 0.45 29.09 -3.32
N THR A 207 0.07 27.95 -3.91
CA THR A 207 -0.92 27.88 -4.99
C THR A 207 -2.36 27.90 -4.45
N LEU A 208 -2.58 27.26 -3.31
CA LEU A 208 -3.87 27.18 -2.64
C LEU A 208 -4.17 28.43 -1.83
N THR A 209 -3.13 29.10 -1.32
CA THR A 209 -3.28 30.34 -0.59
C THR A 209 -3.62 31.48 -1.53
N ARG A 210 -4.77 32.10 -1.29
CA ARG A 210 -5.19 33.23 -2.11
C ARG A 210 -4.58 34.51 -1.57
N PHE A 211 -3.71 35.15 -2.36
CA PHE A 211 -3.16 36.46 -2.03
C PHE A 211 -3.84 37.56 -2.83
N ALA A 212 -4.09 38.69 -2.18
CA ALA A 212 -4.32 39.97 -2.83
C ALA A 212 -3.16 40.92 -2.54
N TYR A 213 -2.83 41.76 -3.51
CA TYR A 213 -1.73 42.71 -3.37
C TYR A 213 -2.27 44.12 -3.33
N PHE A 214 -1.92 44.88 -2.30
CA PHE A 214 -2.20 46.30 -2.18
C PHE A 214 -0.90 47.04 -1.89
N GLU A 215 -0.56 48.02 -2.73
CA GLU A 215 0.70 48.80 -2.65
C GLU A 215 1.99 47.97 -2.55
N GLY A 216 1.99 46.75 -3.11
CA GLY A 216 3.13 45.83 -3.09
C GLY A 216 3.19 44.91 -1.87
N GLU A 217 2.30 45.07 -0.90
CA GLU A 217 2.13 44.13 0.22
C GLU A 217 1.11 43.05 -0.11
N GLY A 218 1.42 41.80 0.24
CA GLY A 218 0.58 40.63 -0.01
C GLY A 218 -0.25 40.27 1.22
N TYR A 219 -1.57 40.23 1.04
CA TYR A 219 -2.56 39.88 2.05
C TYR A 219 -3.11 38.48 1.75
N ASN A 220 -2.83 37.52 2.63
CA ASN A 220 -3.43 36.19 2.61
C ASN A 220 -4.92 36.28 2.93
N LEU A 221 -5.78 36.00 1.95
CA LEU A 221 -7.24 36.09 2.08
C LEU A 221 -7.85 34.90 2.84
N ASP A 222 -7.08 33.87 3.19
CA ASP A 222 -7.56 32.69 3.92
C ASP A 222 -7.47 32.85 5.44
N ILE A 223 -6.97 33.99 5.93
CA ILE A 223 -6.85 34.28 7.36
C ILE A 223 -7.62 35.56 7.72
N GLN A 224 -7.89 35.73 9.00
CA GLN A 224 -8.46 36.97 9.52
C GLN A 224 -7.36 38.01 9.75
N TRP A 225 -7.73 39.26 9.55
CA TRP A 225 -6.86 40.41 9.70
C TRP A 225 -7.47 41.37 10.71
N ALA A 226 -6.67 41.89 11.62
CA ALA A 226 -7.07 42.93 12.56
C ALA A 226 -6.70 44.29 11.99
N ASP A 227 -7.62 45.24 12.01
CA ASP A 227 -7.26 46.64 11.79
C ASP A 227 -6.55 47.26 13.01
N LYS A 228 -6.28 48.57 12.97
CA LYS A 228 -5.60 49.29 14.06
C LYS A 228 -6.35 49.28 15.39
N GLN A 229 -7.66 49.08 15.36
CA GLN A 229 -8.51 49.00 16.56
C GLN A 229 -8.58 47.57 17.10
N GLY A 230 -8.06 46.60 16.36
CA GLY A 230 -8.12 45.18 16.69
C GLY A 230 -9.37 44.50 16.15
N ASP A 231 -10.15 45.19 15.32
CA ASP A 231 -11.40 44.65 14.79
C ASP A 231 -11.08 43.61 13.69
N PRO A 232 -11.65 42.39 13.76
CA PRO A 232 -11.34 41.30 12.86
C PRO A 232 -12.07 41.41 11.52
N TRP A 233 -11.33 41.25 10.44
CA TRP A 233 -11.81 41.30 9.06
C TRP A 233 -11.46 40.01 8.33
N GLU A 234 -12.37 39.53 7.49
CA GLU A 234 -12.17 38.33 6.67
C GLU A 234 -12.59 38.55 5.21
N TYR A 235 -11.99 37.78 4.31
CA TYR A 235 -12.40 37.78 2.91
C TYR A 235 -13.76 37.06 2.76
N THR A 236 -14.69 37.70 2.06
CA THR A 236 -16.06 37.21 1.89
C THR A 236 -16.20 36.03 0.91
N GLY A 237 -15.11 35.63 0.25
CA GLY A 237 -15.16 34.67 -0.86
C GLY A 237 -15.54 35.30 -2.21
N ARG A 238 -15.75 36.63 -2.27
CA ARG A 238 -16.20 37.35 -3.46
C ARG A 238 -15.28 38.51 -3.80
N ASP A 239 -15.15 38.77 -5.10
CA ASP A 239 -14.50 39.98 -5.60
C ASP A 239 -15.56 40.94 -6.13
N ASN A 240 -15.21 42.23 -6.17
CA ASN A 240 -16.00 43.19 -6.91
C ASN A 240 -15.84 43.01 -8.44
N HIS A 241 -16.56 43.79 -9.23
CA HIS A 241 -16.52 43.75 -10.69
C HIS A 241 -15.14 44.09 -11.29
N MET A 242 -14.23 44.68 -10.52
CA MET A 242 -12.86 45.00 -10.92
C MET A 242 -11.86 43.91 -10.47
N GLY A 243 -12.32 42.85 -9.80
CA GLY A 243 -11.47 41.79 -9.27
C GLY A 243 -10.80 42.12 -7.93
N GLU A 244 -11.21 43.19 -7.24
CA GLU A 244 -10.71 43.48 -5.89
C GLU A 244 -11.43 42.63 -4.85
N PRO A 245 -10.70 42.06 -3.87
CA PRO A 245 -11.30 41.26 -2.82
C PRO A 245 -12.25 42.08 -1.95
N LEU A 246 -13.43 41.53 -1.65
CA LEU A 246 -14.36 42.09 -0.68
C LEU A 246 -14.10 41.48 0.70
N MET A 247 -13.83 42.35 1.65
CA MET A 247 -13.56 42.10 3.06
C MET A 247 -14.81 42.44 3.89
N ARG A 248 -15.05 41.69 4.95
CA ARG A 248 -16.16 41.91 5.88
C ARG A 248 -15.68 41.88 7.32
N LEU A 249 -16.29 42.70 8.15
CA LEU A 249 -16.05 42.72 9.58
C LEU A 249 -16.71 41.51 10.25
N VAL A 250 -15.95 40.76 11.05
CA VAL A 250 -16.42 39.52 11.66
C VAL A 250 -17.33 39.84 12.85
N GLY A 251 -18.51 39.22 12.88
CA GLY A 251 -19.45 39.33 13.99
C GLY A 251 -20.39 40.52 13.93
N ILE A 252 -20.33 41.33 12.86
CA ILE A 252 -21.24 42.45 12.62
C ILE A 252 -21.77 42.33 11.18
N ASP A 253 -23.09 42.49 11.00
CA ASP A 253 -23.67 42.70 9.67
C ASP A 253 -23.41 44.15 9.25
N ASP A 254 -22.27 44.35 8.59
CA ASP A 254 -21.87 45.62 8.00
C ASP A 254 -21.65 45.47 6.48
N ASP A 255 -21.49 46.60 5.78
CA ASP A 255 -21.19 46.61 4.35
C ASP A 255 -19.83 45.94 4.06
N ASP A 256 -19.77 45.18 2.95
CA ASP A 256 -18.50 44.61 2.50
C ASP A 256 -17.62 45.72 1.92
N HIS A 257 -16.35 45.78 2.33
CA HIS A 257 -15.36 46.75 1.88
C HIS A 257 -14.38 46.12 0.91
N THR A 258 -13.97 46.79 -0.17
CA THR A 258 -12.81 46.28 -0.93
C THR A 258 -11.55 46.36 -0.06
N LEU A 259 -10.60 45.45 -0.23
CA LEU A 259 -9.34 45.45 0.53
C LEU A 259 -8.65 46.83 0.51
N GLY A 260 -8.63 47.49 -0.65
CA GLY A 260 -8.07 48.84 -0.78
C GLY A 260 -8.85 49.89 0.01
N SER A 261 -10.19 49.85 -0.02
CA SER A 261 -11.02 50.78 0.76
C SER A 261 -10.86 50.57 2.26
N LEU A 262 -10.77 49.31 2.70
CA LEU A 262 -10.54 48.94 4.08
C LEU A 262 -9.21 49.50 4.58
N ILE A 263 -8.11 49.28 3.84
CA ILE A 263 -6.79 49.81 4.21
C ILE A 263 -6.77 51.34 4.20
N ALA A 264 -7.47 51.98 3.26
CA ALA A 264 -7.56 53.44 3.19
C ALA A 264 -8.33 54.06 4.38
N ILE A 265 -9.40 53.40 4.86
CA ILE A 265 -10.26 53.90 5.93
C ILE A 265 -9.69 53.55 7.31
N PHE A 266 -9.31 52.29 7.52
CA PHE A 266 -8.93 51.75 8.84
C PHE A 266 -7.41 51.62 9.02
N GLY A 267 -6.64 51.84 7.95
CA GLY A 267 -5.17 51.72 7.92
C GLY A 267 -4.68 50.30 7.63
N PRO A 268 -3.35 50.08 7.64
CA PRO A 268 -2.77 48.76 7.45
C PRO A 268 -3.32 47.77 8.47
N ILE A 269 -3.69 46.58 7.99
CA ILE A 269 -4.22 45.49 8.79
C ILE A 269 -3.12 44.46 9.07
N SER A 270 -3.20 43.77 10.20
CA SER A 270 -2.22 42.77 10.63
C SER A 270 -2.85 41.39 10.81
N ALA A 271 -2.12 40.34 10.47
CA ALA A 271 -2.63 38.98 10.56
C ALA A 271 -2.98 38.61 12.00
N ILE A 272 -4.19 38.05 12.20
CA ILE A 272 -4.59 37.45 13.48
C ILE A 272 -4.10 36.00 13.46
N ASN A 273 -3.18 35.67 14.38
CA ASN A 273 -2.68 34.30 14.58
C ASN A 273 -3.61 33.49 15.48
#